data_AF-A0A963Y842-F1
#
_entry.id   AF-A0A963Y842-F1
#
_cell.length_a   1.000
_cell.length_b   1.000
_cell.length_c   1.000
_cell.angle_alpha   90.00
_cell.angle_beta   90.00
_cell.angle_gamma   90.00
#
_symmetry.space_group_name_H-M   'P 1'
#
loop_
_entity.id
_entity.type
_entity.pdbx_description
1 polymer ?
#
loop_
_entity_poly.entity_id
_entity_poly.type
_entity_poly.pdbx_seq_one_letter_code
_entity_poly.pdbx_strand_id
1 'polypeptide(L)'
;MHSNPKEGDPWAADLLSFSEYGHSFTNLIKSIDDAKVISIEAGFGHGKTFFRTAWAEQLRQSGEIVIEIDALQSDHFGEPIITFLGALLSALPKKQQEVVARLGKQGKKLAGAVSRAALRAVLRSGAEEIIESASDWLTEQAEGQDALEGAIESVEQEMSKLAGQMIASQLAAENARQKEFPEQIVALRDALTAGRDNPRVVILIDELDRCHPEYAISLLEAMKLVFGQPGFVFCLMVNADYLERIAARRFGEGAEGEQYLDKFVDIRLKLAARRESIGKATADLSMALPLAIPFGESAHFSVSSAAKLAGEIAAESGLSMRQIKRVLARVELALRCYRDRPLDLPLLIFLAFADVARTADGKLRFDRKLLSRAALTPDRAADLLRDSDNYASVDGDRKRQYRCETFIRETCPELSGLAEDRYRMAPPPRGDRWLDYYKLLAGLGPRYVPEHQQILDAIHLMMVE
;
A
#
# COMPACT_ATOMS: atom_id res chain seq x y z
N MET A 1 -19.83 -22.61 -3.16
CA MET A 1 -21.07 -21.97 -2.67
C MET A 1 -20.73 -20.53 -2.34
N HIS A 2 -21.13 -19.56 -3.16
CA HIS A 2 -21.01 -18.14 -2.84
C HIS A 2 -22.35 -17.69 -2.24
N SER A 3 -22.41 -17.57 -0.93
CA SER A 3 -23.51 -16.88 -0.24
C SER A 3 -23.45 -15.40 -0.62
N ASN A 4 -24.60 -14.81 -0.96
CA ASN A 4 -24.71 -13.37 -1.13
C ASN A 4 -24.13 -12.64 0.09
N PRO A 5 -23.36 -11.55 -0.10
CA PRO A 5 -22.82 -10.78 1.02
C PRO A 5 -23.99 -10.26 1.86
N LYS A 6 -23.94 -10.52 3.17
CA LYS A 6 -24.90 -9.97 4.12
C LYS A 6 -24.70 -8.45 4.18
N GLU A 7 -25.79 -7.69 4.31
CA GLU A 7 -25.70 -6.26 4.62
C GLU A 7 -24.78 -6.05 5.85
N GLY A 8 -23.73 -5.25 5.69
CA GLY A 8 -22.72 -5.04 6.72
C GLY A 8 -21.51 -5.99 6.71
N ASP A 9 -21.34 -6.85 5.70
CA ASP A 9 -20.13 -7.67 5.54
C ASP A 9 -18.89 -6.79 5.27
N PRO A 10 -17.90 -6.74 6.19
CA PRO A 10 -16.71 -5.91 6.02
C PRO A 10 -15.83 -6.36 4.84
N TRP A 11 -16.00 -7.58 4.34
CA TRP A 11 -15.21 -8.15 3.25
C TRP A 11 -15.92 -8.11 1.89
N ALA A 12 -17.04 -7.39 1.76
CA ALA A 12 -17.83 -7.38 0.52
C ALA A 12 -17.02 -6.95 -0.73
N ALA A 13 -16.01 -6.12 -0.57
CA ALA A 13 -15.11 -5.66 -1.65
C ALA A 13 -13.78 -6.41 -1.71
N ASP A 14 -13.66 -7.59 -1.06
CA ASP A 14 -12.44 -8.38 -0.99
C ASP A 14 -12.16 -9.11 -2.32
N LEU A 15 -11.32 -8.47 -3.14
CA LEU A 15 -10.84 -9.06 -4.39
C LEU A 15 -9.69 -10.05 -4.19
N LEU A 16 -8.98 -9.98 -3.05
CA LEU A 16 -7.71 -10.69 -2.84
C LEU A 16 -7.83 -11.88 -1.89
N SER A 17 -9.05 -12.19 -1.44
CA SER A 17 -9.34 -13.27 -0.49
C SER A 17 -8.66 -13.06 0.88
N PHE A 18 -8.57 -11.80 1.29
CA PHE A 18 -8.03 -11.43 2.60
C PHE A 18 -8.96 -11.73 3.78
N SER A 19 -10.24 -12.01 3.53
CA SER A 19 -11.16 -12.46 4.57
C SER A 19 -10.67 -13.72 5.31
N GLU A 20 -9.94 -14.64 4.63
CA GLU A 20 -9.32 -15.80 5.28
C GLU A 20 -8.27 -15.38 6.35
N TYR A 21 -7.48 -14.36 6.05
CA TYR A 21 -6.53 -13.75 6.99
C TYR A 21 -7.27 -13.06 8.13
N GLY A 22 -8.33 -12.30 7.82
CA GLY A 22 -9.14 -11.59 8.80
C GLY A 22 -9.75 -12.54 9.84
N HIS A 23 -10.32 -13.67 9.40
CA HIS A 23 -10.82 -14.72 10.29
C HIS A 23 -9.72 -15.33 11.17
N SER A 24 -8.59 -15.70 10.56
CA SER A 24 -7.48 -16.33 11.28
C SER A 24 -6.86 -15.38 12.31
N PHE A 25 -6.63 -14.12 11.94
CA PHE A 25 -6.05 -13.13 12.84
C PHE A 25 -7.04 -12.74 13.93
N THR A 26 -8.34 -12.67 13.65
CA THR A 26 -9.35 -12.46 14.70
C THR A 26 -9.35 -13.60 15.73
N ASN A 27 -9.20 -14.84 15.29
CA ASN A 27 -9.09 -15.97 16.22
C ASN A 27 -7.81 -15.89 17.07
N LEU A 28 -6.69 -15.49 16.47
CA LEU A 28 -5.45 -15.23 17.19
C LEU A 28 -5.66 -14.13 18.25
N ILE A 29 -6.21 -12.98 17.87
CA ILE A 29 -6.52 -11.88 18.80
C ILE A 29 -7.37 -12.40 19.95
N LYS A 30 -8.41 -13.20 19.66
CA LYS A 30 -9.29 -13.75 20.68
C LYS A 30 -8.59 -14.66 21.68
N SER A 31 -7.55 -15.38 21.24
CA SER A 31 -6.78 -16.28 22.09
C SER A 31 -5.74 -15.58 22.98
N ILE A 32 -5.42 -14.31 22.74
CA ILE A 32 -4.43 -13.55 23.51
C ILE A 32 -5.08 -13.02 24.80
N ASP A 33 -4.56 -13.44 25.94
CA ASP A 33 -4.97 -13.03 27.29
C ASP A 33 -3.98 -12.06 27.98
N ASP A 34 -2.83 -11.80 27.35
CA ASP A 34 -1.80 -10.87 27.81
C ASP A 34 -1.54 -9.71 26.83
N ALA A 35 -0.49 -8.92 27.08
CA ALA A 35 -0.07 -7.87 26.17
C ALA A 35 0.74 -8.47 25.01
N LYS A 36 0.42 -8.06 23.78
CA LYS A 36 1.13 -8.48 22.57
C LYS A 36 1.26 -7.36 21.56
N VAL A 37 2.40 -7.32 20.89
CA VAL A 37 2.65 -6.52 19.70
C VAL A 37 2.78 -7.44 18.49
N ILE A 38 1.91 -7.24 17.51
CA ILE A 38 1.81 -8.06 16.31
C ILE A 38 2.12 -7.18 15.11
N SER A 39 3.08 -7.55 14.26
CA SER A 39 3.23 -6.92 12.94
C SER A 39 2.40 -7.64 11.90
N ILE A 40 1.77 -6.87 11.02
CA ILE A 40 1.10 -7.34 9.81
C ILE A 40 1.84 -6.74 8.63
N GLU A 41 2.64 -7.58 7.99
CA GLU A 41 3.70 -7.17 7.10
C GLU A 41 3.29 -7.32 5.63
N ALA A 42 3.27 -6.20 4.93
CA ALA A 42 3.09 -6.17 3.48
C ALA A 42 3.74 -4.93 2.85
N GLY A 43 4.22 -5.09 1.62
CA GLY A 43 4.79 -4.00 0.85
C GLY A 43 3.78 -2.93 0.43
N PHE A 44 4.27 -1.87 -0.21
CA PHE A 44 3.42 -0.82 -0.75
C PHE A 44 2.46 -1.34 -1.83
N GLY A 45 1.19 -0.95 -1.75
CA GLY A 45 0.19 -1.31 -2.76
C GLY A 45 -0.34 -2.74 -2.69
N HIS A 46 -0.07 -3.48 -1.60
CA HIS A 46 -0.55 -4.86 -1.38
C HIS A 46 -1.88 -4.94 -0.60
N GLY A 47 -2.58 -3.82 -0.40
CA GLY A 47 -3.93 -3.83 0.18
C GLY A 47 -4.01 -3.73 1.71
N LYS A 48 -2.93 -3.29 2.39
CA LYS A 48 -2.91 -3.05 3.84
C LYS A 48 -4.08 -2.22 4.35
N THR A 49 -4.32 -1.05 3.74
CA THR A 49 -5.42 -0.16 4.14
C THR A 49 -6.80 -0.81 3.99
N PHE A 50 -7.02 -1.55 2.90
CA PHE A 50 -8.27 -2.31 2.72
C PHE A 50 -8.42 -3.38 3.82
N PHE A 51 -7.37 -4.19 4.03
CA PHE A 51 -7.37 -5.22 5.06
C PHE A 51 -7.61 -4.64 6.45
N ARG A 52 -6.89 -3.59 6.84
CA ARG A 52 -7.04 -2.91 8.14
C ARG A 52 -8.47 -2.44 8.35
N THR A 53 -9.07 -1.78 7.36
CA THR A 53 -10.42 -1.23 7.45
C THR A 53 -11.45 -2.35 7.65
N ALA A 54 -11.40 -3.39 6.80
CA ALA A 54 -12.31 -4.53 6.89
C ALA A 54 -12.11 -5.33 8.19
N TRP A 55 -10.86 -5.55 8.58
CA TRP A 55 -10.53 -6.30 9.79
C TRP A 55 -10.90 -5.56 11.07
N ALA A 56 -10.73 -4.23 11.12
CA ALA A 56 -11.19 -3.40 12.23
C ALA A 56 -12.69 -3.56 12.46
N GLU A 57 -13.48 -3.51 11.39
CA GLU A 57 -14.92 -3.72 11.45
C GLU A 57 -15.27 -5.15 11.88
N GLN A 58 -14.61 -6.17 11.33
CA GLN A 58 -14.79 -7.56 11.77
C GLN A 58 -14.51 -7.73 13.27
N LEU A 59 -13.42 -7.14 13.78
CA LEU A 59 -13.06 -7.18 15.19
C LEU A 59 -14.15 -6.53 16.06
N ARG A 60 -14.66 -5.37 15.67
CA ARG A 60 -15.78 -4.68 16.35
C ARG A 60 -17.04 -5.53 16.37
N GLN A 61 -17.41 -6.10 15.23
CA GLN A 61 -18.55 -7.03 15.12
C GLN A 61 -18.36 -8.27 15.99
N SER A 62 -17.12 -8.65 16.25
CA SER A 62 -16.76 -9.79 17.10
C SER A 62 -16.74 -9.47 18.61
N GLY A 63 -17.04 -8.22 18.99
CA GLY A 63 -17.15 -7.74 20.38
C GLY A 63 -15.93 -6.99 20.92
N GLU A 64 -14.86 -6.87 20.14
CA GLU A 64 -13.62 -6.21 20.58
C GLU A 64 -13.76 -4.68 20.59
N ILE A 65 -12.98 -4.02 21.45
CA ILE A 65 -12.75 -2.57 21.36
C ILE A 65 -11.60 -2.36 20.39
N VAL A 66 -11.85 -1.61 19.32
CA VAL A 66 -10.85 -1.37 18.26
C VAL A 66 -10.60 0.12 18.10
N ILE A 67 -9.35 0.52 18.31
CA ILE A 67 -8.89 1.91 18.15
C ILE A 67 -7.89 1.93 17.01
N GLU A 68 -8.13 2.80 16.03
CA GLU A 68 -7.29 2.97 14.85
C GLU A 68 -6.44 4.23 15.01
N ILE A 69 -5.15 4.12 14.74
CA ILE A 69 -4.18 5.20 14.80
C ILE A 69 -3.49 5.29 13.45
N ASP A 70 -3.61 6.45 12.83
CA ASP A 70 -2.89 6.80 11.61
C ASP A 70 -1.60 7.52 12.00
N ALA A 71 -0.47 6.84 11.84
CA ALA A 71 0.84 7.36 12.22
C ALA A 71 1.29 8.55 11.36
N LEU A 72 0.75 8.69 10.14
CA LEU A 72 1.09 9.82 9.27
C LEU A 72 0.44 11.11 9.76
N GLN A 73 -0.81 11.04 10.21
CA GLN A 73 -1.48 12.20 10.79
C GLN A 73 -0.79 12.68 12.07
N SER A 74 -0.18 11.77 12.83
CA SER A 74 0.50 12.06 14.08
C SER A 74 1.92 12.64 13.93
N ASP A 75 2.53 12.52 12.75
CA ASP A 75 3.87 13.06 12.42
C ASP A 75 3.97 14.58 12.66
N HIS A 76 2.83 15.29 12.61
CA HIS A 76 2.75 16.75 12.76
C HIS A 76 2.51 17.23 14.21
N PHE A 77 2.21 16.34 15.16
CA PHE A 77 1.75 16.69 16.52
C PHE A 77 2.82 16.59 17.63
N GLY A 78 4.10 16.49 17.27
CA GLY A 78 5.23 16.71 18.18
C GLY A 78 5.58 15.54 19.12
N GLU A 79 4.62 14.77 19.65
CA GLU A 79 4.91 13.56 20.44
C GLU A 79 3.96 12.36 20.15
N PRO A 80 4.49 11.18 19.75
CA PRO A 80 3.77 9.92 19.57
C PRO A 80 2.77 9.53 20.69
N ILE A 81 3.21 9.71 21.94
CA ILE A 81 2.45 9.31 23.13
C ILE A 81 1.17 10.14 23.27
N ILE A 82 1.24 11.44 22.99
CA ILE A 82 0.09 12.35 23.11
C ILE A 82 -0.96 11.99 22.05
N THR A 83 -0.53 11.64 20.84
CA THR A 83 -1.44 11.19 19.78
C THR A 83 -2.14 9.89 20.20
N PHE A 84 -1.40 8.93 20.73
CA PHE A 84 -1.97 7.69 21.26
C PHE A 84 -3.00 7.97 22.36
N LEU A 85 -2.66 8.81 23.34
CA LEU A 85 -3.57 9.20 24.42
C LEU A 85 -4.84 9.89 23.88
N GLY A 86 -4.69 10.83 22.94
CA GLY A 86 -5.82 11.51 22.29
C GLY A 86 -6.75 10.55 21.57
N ALA A 87 -6.21 9.52 20.91
CA ALA A 87 -7.00 8.48 20.26
C ALA A 87 -7.79 7.64 21.27
N LEU A 88 -7.15 7.23 22.38
CA LEU A 88 -7.82 6.50 23.46
C LEU A 88 -8.93 7.34 24.12
N LEU A 89 -8.69 8.63 24.37
CA LEU A 89 -9.67 9.55 24.94
C LEU A 89 -10.88 9.74 24.03
N SER A 90 -10.64 9.84 22.72
CA SER A 90 -11.69 9.99 21.72
C SER A 90 -12.58 8.74 21.61
N ALA A 91 -12.06 7.57 21.97
CA ALA A 91 -12.80 6.32 22.00
C ALA A 91 -13.73 6.16 23.23
N LEU A 92 -13.57 7.00 24.27
CA LEU A 92 -14.45 6.96 25.44
C LEU A 92 -15.89 7.37 25.10
N PRO A 93 -16.91 6.82 25.78
CA PRO A 93 -18.31 7.26 25.61
C PRO A 93 -18.48 8.78 25.82
N LYS A 94 -19.33 9.43 25.01
CA LYS A 94 -19.61 10.89 25.10
C LYS A 94 -19.97 11.37 26.51
N LYS A 95 -20.67 10.56 27.29
CA LYS A 95 -21.05 10.86 28.69
C LYS A 95 -19.83 10.95 29.63
N GLN A 96 -18.74 10.24 29.31
CA GLN A 96 -17.45 10.33 30.00
C GLN A 96 -16.58 11.45 29.39
N GLN A 97 -16.64 11.67 28.07
CA GLN A 97 -15.98 12.82 27.41
C GLN A 97 -16.51 14.18 27.93
N GLU A 98 -17.83 14.32 28.13
CA GLU A 98 -18.43 15.53 28.69
C GLU A 98 -18.04 15.77 30.15
N VAL A 99 -17.77 14.70 30.91
CA VAL A 99 -17.25 14.79 32.28
C VAL A 99 -15.80 15.28 32.27
N VAL A 100 -14.96 14.79 31.34
CA VAL A 100 -13.60 15.29 31.09
C VAL A 100 -13.63 16.77 30.67
N ALA A 101 -14.49 17.14 29.72
CA ALA A 101 -14.62 18.50 29.19
C ALA A 101 -15.20 19.51 30.20
N ARG A 102 -16.12 19.09 31.08
CA ARG A 102 -16.68 19.96 32.13
C ARG A 102 -15.73 20.17 33.31
N LEU A 103 -14.84 19.23 33.60
CA LEU A 103 -13.86 19.35 34.67
C LEU A 103 -12.65 20.22 34.31
N GLY A 104 -12.30 20.34 33.02
CA GLY A 104 -11.32 21.32 32.54
C GLY A 104 -11.76 22.79 32.68
N LYS A 105 -13.03 23.05 33.03
CA LYS A 105 -13.54 24.43 33.27
C LYS A 105 -13.91 24.72 34.73
N GLN A 106 -14.02 23.71 35.59
CA GLN A 106 -14.36 23.90 37.00
C GLN A 106 -13.65 22.87 37.87
N GLY A 107 -12.48 23.28 38.38
CA GLY A 107 -11.82 22.61 39.49
C GLY A 107 -12.64 22.76 40.77
N LYS A 108 -13.49 21.77 41.07
CA LYS A 108 -13.72 21.17 42.41
C LYS A 108 -15.15 20.61 42.54
N LYS A 109 -15.19 19.33 42.92
CA LYS A 109 -16.31 18.53 43.47
C LYS A 109 -17.32 17.94 42.48
N LEU A 110 -17.16 16.66 42.14
CA LEU A 110 -18.28 15.75 41.91
C LEU A 110 -17.90 14.28 42.21
N ALA A 111 -18.84 13.59 42.83
CA ALA A 111 -18.68 12.32 43.55
C ALA A 111 -19.06 11.09 42.69
N GLY A 112 -18.15 10.13 42.62
CA GLY A 112 -18.36 8.77 42.10
C GLY A 112 -17.04 7.99 42.13
N ALA A 113 -17.03 6.76 42.62
CA ALA A 113 -15.78 6.01 42.89
C ALA A 113 -15.04 5.56 41.62
N VAL A 114 -15.74 5.51 40.47
CA VAL A 114 -15.16 5.09 39.17
C VAL A 114 -14.63 6.29 38.36
N SER A 115 -14.99 7.54 38.72
CA SER A 115 -14.70 8.74 37.94
C SER A 115 -13.49 9.57 38.39
N ARG A 116 -12.81 9.22 39.50
CA ARG A 116 -11.69 10.03 40.02
C ARG A 116 -10.30 9.55 39.58
N ALA A 117 -10.11 8.25 39.39
CA ALA A 117 -8.79 7.68 39.07
C ALA A 117 -8.42 7.89 37.60
N ALA A 118 -9.27 7.42 36.66
CA ALA A 118 -9.06 7.60 35.22
C ALA A 118 -9.03 9.08 34.79
N LEU A 119 -9.73 9.94 35.54
CA LEU A 119 -9.90 11.36 35.21
C LEU A 119 -8.77 12.26 35.74
N ARG A 120 -8.20 11.94 36.91
CA ARG A 120 -6.99 12.62 37.42
C ARG A 120 -5.74 12.20 36.65
N ALA A 121 -5.73 10.96 36.18
CA ALA A 121 -4.69 10.41 35.32
C ALA A 121 -4.52 11.25 34.03
N VAL A 122 -5.62 11.49 33.32
CA VAL A 122 -5.64 12.23 32.05
C VAL A 122 -5.39 13.73 32.23
N LEU A 123 -5.88 14.33 33.32
CA LEU A 123 -5.72 15.77 33.57
C LEU A 123 -4.30 16.16 34.03
N ARG A 124 -3.46 15.21 34.46
CA ARG A 124 -2.07 15.50 34.86
C ARG A 124 -1.05 15.46 33.73
N SER A 125 -1.40 14.93 32.55
CA SER A 125 -0.43 14.61 31.49
C SER A 125 -0.41 15.55 30.28
N GLY A 126 -0.69 16.85 30.45
CA GLY A 126 -0.04 17.85 29.58
C GLY A 126 -0.94 18.79 28.76
N ALA A 127 -1.88 19.49 29.39
CA ALA A 127 -2.56 20.62 28.73
C ALA A 127 -2.58 21.95 29.51
N GLU A 128 -2.11 22.00 30.77
CA GLU A 128 -2.11 23.26 31.55
C GLU A 128 -0.73 23.97 31.55
N GLU A 129 0.40 23.26 31.51
CA GLU A 129 1.72 23.86 31.77
C GLU A 129 2.31 24.74 30.64
N ILE A 130 1.87 24.58 29.39
CA ILE A 130 2.50 25.26 28.23
C ILE A 130 1.92 26.67 28.00
N ILE A 131 0.72 26.96 28.50
CA ILE A 131 0.02 28.22 28.21
C ILE A 131 0.37 29.32 29.23
N GLU A 132 0.51 28.99 30.52
CA GLU A 132 0.87 29.97 31.57
C GLU A 132 2.37 30.34 31.57
N SER A 133 3.24 29.39 31.23
CA SER A 133 4.70 29.61 31.27
C SER A 133 5.21 30.56 30.18
N ALA A 134 4.49 30.68 29.06
CA ALA A 134 4.83 31.62 27.99
C ALA A 134 4.30 33.05 28.25
N SER A 135 3.22 33.19 29.04
CA SER A 135 2.65 34.50 29.37
C SER A 135 3.46 35.24 30.43
N ASP A 136 3.99 34.51 31.42
CA ASP A 136 4.67 35.13 32.56
C ASP A 136 6.05 35.68 32.17
N TRP A 137 6.75 35.01 31.26
CA TRP A 137 8.07 35.42 30.75
C TRP A 137 8.04 36.72 29.91
N LEU A 138 6.91 37.04 29.26
CA LEU A 138 6.77 38.25 28.44
C LEU A 138 6.53 39.53 29.27
N THR A 139 6.25 39.40 30.56
CA THR A 139 5.83 40.52 31.42
C THR A 139 6.95 41.12 32.28
N GLU A 140 8.02 40.37 32.57
CA GLU A 140 9.05 40.82 33.53
C GLU A 140 10.25 41.55 32.92
N GLN A 141 10.30 41.70 31.59
CA GLN A 141 11.43 42.36 30.91
C GLN A 141 11.22 43.87 30.66
N ALA A 142 10.65 44.58 31.63
CA ALA A 142 10.58 46.03 31.61
C ALA A 142 10.86 46.59 33.01
N GLU A 143 12.14 46.83 33.32
CA GLU A 143 12.66 48.08 33.92
C GLU A 143 14.07 47.91 34.52
N GLY A 144 14.99 48.77 34.07
CA GLY A 144 16.00 49.38 34.96
C GLY A 144 17.37 48.71 35.09
N GLN A 145 18.35 49.25 34.37
CA GLN A 145 19.79 49.06 34.54
C GLN A 145 20.30 49.71 35.84
N ASP A 146 21.10 48.97 36.63
CA ASP A 146 22.39 49.42 37.22
C ASP A 146 22.84 48.49 38.37
N ALA A 147 23.90 47.69 38.14
CA ALA A 147 24.92 47.24 39.11
C ALA A 147 25.60 45.94 38.62
N LEU A 148 26.69 46.08 37.86
CA LEU A 148 27.31 44.99 37.08
C LEU A 148 28.29 44.09 37.87
N GLU A 149 28.54 44.32 39.16
CA GLU A 149 29.60 43.60 39.92
C GLU A 149 29.10 42.51 40.89
N GLY A 150 27.82 42.52 41.30
CA GLY A 150 27.19 41.43 42.06
C GLY A 150 26.57 40.33 41.18
N ALA A 151 26.64 40.50 39.85
CA ALA A 151 25.97 39.65 38.87
C ALA A 151 26.67 38.30 38.68
N ILE A 152 27.97 38.16 38.95
CA ILE A 152 28.70 36.94 38.59
C ILE A 152 28.47 35.81 39.60
N GLU A 153 28.44 36.09 40.91
CA GLU A 153 28.16 35.08 41.95
C GLU A 153 26.66 34.70 42.01
N SER A 154 25.77 35.65 41.71
CA SER A 154 24.32 35.41 41.63
C SER A 154 23.93 34.62 40.38
N VAL A 155 24.56 34.88 39.23
CA VAL A 155 24.38 34.10 38.00
C VAL A 155 24.87 32.66 38.16
N GLU A 156 25.97 32.39 38.89
CA GLU A 156 26.45 31.03 39.10
C GLU A 156 25.51 30.21 40.03
N GLN A 157 24.96 30.84 41.08
CA GLN A 157 23.95 30.21 41.94
C GLN A 157 22.59 30.06 41.25
N GLU A 158 22.14 31.04 40.47
CA GLU A 158 20.90 30.95 39.69
C GLU A 158 21.02 29.95 38.55
N MET A 159 22.16 29.87 37.86
CA MET A 159 22.41 28.85 36.82
C MET A 159 22.46 27.44 37.40
N SER A 160 22.99 27.26 38.62
CA SER A 160 22.96 25.96 39.31
C SER A 160 21.55 25.59 39.78
N LYS A 161 20.74 26.57 40.17
CA LYS A 161 19.34 26.40 40.58
C LYS A 161 18.40 26.19 39.38
N LEU A 162 18.64 26.88 38.27
CA LEU A 162 17.97 26.71 36.97
C LEU A 162 18.38 25.39 36.31
N ALA A 163 19.65 24.99 36.38
CA ALA A 163 20.10 23.66 35.96
C ALA A 163 19.48 22.58 36.86
N GLY A 164 19.43 22.80 38.18
CA GLY A 164 18.75 21.90 39.13
C GLY A 164 17.25 21.80 38.91
N GLN A 165 16.58 22.91 38.53
CA GLN A 165 15.15 22.95 38.20
C GLN A 165 14.87 22.38 36.80
N MET A 166 15.76 22.57 35.82
CA MET A 166 15.69 21.91 34.51
C MET A 166 15.94 20.41 34.62
N ILE A 167 16.90 19.99 35.45
CA ILE A 167 17.17 18.59 35.74
C ILE A 167 15.99 18.01 36.53
N ALA A 168 15.43 18.72 37.52
CA ALA A 168 14.27 18.26 38.27
C ALA A 168 12.99 18.24 37.42
N SER A 169 12.79 19.17 36.48
CA SER A 169 11.67 19.17 35.55
C SER A 169 11.84 18.13 34.45
N GLN A 170 13.06 17.91 33.95
CA GLN A 170 13.38 16.78 33.07
C GLN A 170 13.19 15.44 33.79
N LEU A 171 13.65 15.32 35.04
CA LEU A 171 13.45 14.13 35.88
C LEU A 171 11.99 13.95 36.29
N ALA A 172 11.23 15.02 36.51
CA ALA A 172 9.80 14.95 36.79
C ALA A 172 9.02 14.56 35.53
N ALA A 173 9.37 15.12 34.36
CA ALA A 173 8.83 14.73 33.07
C ALA A 173 9.20 13.29 32.69
N GLU A 174 10.41 12.83 33.00
CA GLU A 174 10.83 11.43 32.86
C GLU A 174 10.11 10.50 33.84
N ASN A 175 10.01 10.89 35.12
CA ASN A 175 9.31 10.09 36.13
C ASN A 175 7.80 10.02 35.84
N ALA A 176 7.18 11.09 35.37
CA ALA A 176 5.79 11.12 34.91
C ALA A 176 5.62 10.23 33.67
N ARG A 177 6.55 10.29 32.70
CA ARG A 177 6.55 9.39 31.53
C ARG A 177 6.76 7.91 31.89
N GLN A 178 7.59 7.59 32.88
CA GLN A 178 7.92 6.20 33.20
C GLN A 178 6.96 5.55 34.22
N LYS A 179 6.39 6.31 35.16
CA LYS A 179 5.53 5.78 36.23
C LYS A 179 4.08 6.18 36.08
N GLU A 180 3.80 7.48 35.91
CA GLU A 180 2.42 7.94 35.86
C GLU A 180 1.73 7.53 34.55
N PHE A 181 2.44 7.56 33.43
CA PHE A 181 1.85 7.25 32.13
C PHE A 181 1.35 5.81 31.98
N PRO A 182 2.09 4.74 32.36
CA PRO A 182 1.55 3.38 32.44
C PRO A 182 0.25 3.27 33.25
N GLU A 183 0.21 3.91 34.43
CA GLU A 183 -0.98 3.91 35.30
C GLU A 183 -2.17 4.60 34.62
N GLN A 184 -1.93 5.69 33.88
CA GLN A 184 -2.95 6.41 33.12
C GLN A 184 -3.53 5.55 31.99
N ILE A 185 -2.67 4.85 31.25
CA ILE A 185 -3.08 3.96 30.15
C ILE A 185 -3.91 2.78 30.68
N VAL A 186 -3.50 2.19 31.81
CA VAL A 186 -4.27 1.13 32.48
C VAL A 186 -5.63 1.65 32.95
N ALA A 187 -5.70 2.83 33.56
CA ALA A 187 -6.96 3.42 33.99
C ALA A 187 -7.89 3.74 32.81
N LEU A 188 -7.33 4.15 31.66
CA LEU A 188 -8.08 4.44 30.45
C LEU A 188 -8.62 3.16 29.79
N ARG A 189 -7.82 2.08 29.77
CA ARG A 189 -8.27 0.74 29.40
C ARG A 189 -9.46 0.31 30.25
N ASP A 190 -9.34 0.40 31.57
CA ASP A 190 -10.40 -0.02 32.50
C ASP A 190 -11.70 0.75 32.29
N ALA A 191 -11.60 2.05 31.96
CA ALA A 191 -12.75 2.86 31.60
C ALA A 191 -13.39 2.42 30.27
N LEU A 192 -12.58 2.11 29.25
CA LEU A 192 -13.04 1.61 27.95
C LEU A 192 -13.73 0.25 28.07
N THR A 193 -13.21 -0.61 28.94
CA THR A 193 -13.67 -1.99 29.10
C THR A 193 -14.66 -2.17 30.24
N ALA A 194 -15.05 -1.09 30.92
CA ALA A 194 -15.97 -1.14 32.05
C ALA A 194 -17.29 -1.81 31.65
N GLY A 195 -17.66 -2.87 32.40
CA GLY A 195 -18.89 -3.64 32.15
C GLY A 195 -18.79 -4.64 30.99
N ARG A 196 -17.58 -4.95 30.51
CA ARG A 196 -17.32 -6.02 29.54
C ARG A 196 -16.65 -7.21 30.23
N ASP A 197 -16.92 -8.41 29.72
CA ASP A 197 -16.29 -9.65 30.20
C ASP A 197 -14.81 -9.74 29.80
N ASN A 198 -14.42 -9.04 28.73
CA ASN A 198 -13.06 -9.02 28.21
C ASN A 198 -12.46 -7.61 28.30
N PRO A 199 -11.36 -7.41 29.07
CA PRO A 199 -10.69 -6.12 29.21
C PRO A 199 -9.69 -5.80 28.08
N ARG A 200 -9.79 -6.47 26.92
CA ARG A 200 -8.90 -6.26 25.78
C ARG A 200 -9.28 -5.05 24.94
N VAL A 201 -8.28 -4.24 24.63
CA VAL A 201 -8.34 -3.15 23.65
C VAL A 201 -7.35 -3.47 22.53
N VAL A 202 -7.85 -3.56 21.30
CA VAL A 202 -7.04 -3.78 20.10
C VAL A 202 -6.69 -2.43 19.49
N ILE A 203 -5.41 -2.16 19.35
CA ILE A 203 -4.87 -0.93 18.75
C ILE A 203 -4.32 -1.27 17.37
N LEU A 204 -4.93 -0.73 16.32
CA LEU A 204 -4.45 -0.86 14.94
C LEU A 204 -3.65 0.39 14.57
N ILE A 205 -2.36 0.24 14.32
CA ILE A 205 -1.47 1.33 13.89
C ILE A 205 -1.14 1.12 12.41
N ASP A 206 -1.41 2.12 11.57
CA ASP A 206 -1.13 2.08 10.12
C ASP A 206 -0.31 3.30 9.68
N GLU A 207 0.19 3.24 8.45
CA GLU A 207 0.96 4.30 7.76
C GLU A 207 2.33 4.63 8.37
N LEU A 208 2.87 3.76 9.25
CA LEU A 208 4.25 3.84 9.75
C LEU A 208 5.30 3.92 8.64
N ASP A 209 5.06 3.28 7.50
CA ASP A 209 5.94 3.29 6.33
C ASP A 209 5.80 4.54 5.45
N ARG A 210 4.98 5.52 5.85
CA ARG A 210 4.80 6.82 5.18
C ARG A 210 5.23 8.02 6.01
N CYS A 211 5.42 7.85 7.32
CA CYS A 211 5.95 8.91 8.18
C CYS A 211 7.37 9.32 7.78
N HIS A 212 7.83 10.46 8.29
CA HIS A 212 9.25 10.79 8.26
C HIS A 212 10.08 9.60 8.84
N PRO A 213 11.18 9.16 8.20
CA PRO A 213 11.91 7.97 8.63
C PRO A 213 12.33 7.98 10.10
N GLU A 214 12.77 9.14 10.61
CA GLU A 214 13.14 9.29 12.02
C GLU A 214 11.93 9.21 12.94
N TYR A 215 10.78 9.75 12.51
CA TYR A 215 9.54 9.68 13.28
C TYR A 215 9.05 8.25 13.45
N ALA A 216 9.09 7.43 12.39
CA ALA A 216 8.63 6.03 12.46
C ALA A 216 9.40 5.22 13.53
N ILE A 217 10.73 5.43 13.60
CA ILE A 217 11.59 4.79 14.60
C ILE A 217 11.29 5.36 16.01
N SER A 218 11.22 6.69 16.15
CA SER A 218 10.90 7.33 17.42
C SER A 218 9.51 6.96 17.96
N LEU A 219 8.53 6.75 17.08
CA LEU A 219 7.20 6.26 17.44
C LEU A 219 7.27 4.84 18.02
N LEU A 220 8.02 3.92 17.40
CA LEU A 220 8.23 2.57 17.94
C LEU A 220 8.94 2.60 19.29
N GLU A 221 9.96 3.44 19.45
CA GLU A 221 10.70 3.61 20.70
C GLU A 221 9.84 4.20 21.81
N ALA A 222 9.07 5.24 21.52
CA ALA A 222 8.17 5.89 22.48
C ALA A 222 7.04 4.95 22.90
N MET A 223 6.51 4.14 21.99
CA MET A 223 5.43 3.19 22.26
C MET A 223 5.88 1.97 23.08
N LYS A 224 7.17 1.73 23.26
CA LYS A 224 7.70 0.62 24.07
C LYS A 224 7.18 0.63 25.51
N LEU A 225 6.97 1.81 26.09
CA LEU A 225 6.39 1.97 27.43
C LEU A 225 4.92 1.51 27.51
N VAL A 226 4.22 1.53 26.38
CA VAL A 226 2.80 1.17 26.25
C VAL A 226 2.61 -0.28 25.80
N PHE A 227 3.47 -0.78 24.91
CA PHE A 227 3.35 -2.11 24.32
C PHE A 227 3.28 -3.26 25.34
N GLY A 228 3.90 -3.10 26.51
CA GLY A 228 3.86 -4.09 27.58
C GLY A 228 2.65 -4.00 28.54
N GLN A 229 1.74 -3.05 28.33
CA GLN A 229 0.61 -2.86 29.26
C GLN A 229 -0.45 -3.96 29.09
N PRO A 230 -0.82 -4.71 30.15
CA PRO A 230 -1.81 -5.77 30.06
C PRO A 230 -3.15 -5.29 29.47
N GLY A 231 -3.83 -6.17 28.74
CA GLY A 231 -5.13 -5.86 28.13
C GLY A 231 -5.05 -4.97 26.89
N PHE A 232 -3.85 -4.68 26.37
CA PHE A 232 -3.69 -4.10 25.04
C PHE A 232 -3.08 -5.12 24.08
N VAL A 233 -3.64 -5.17 22.86
CA VAL A 233 -3.02 -5.89 21.74
C VAL A 233 -2.77 -4.89 20.63
N PHE A 234 -1.50 -4.68 20.31
CA PHE A 234 -1.07 -3.77 19.25
C PHE A 234 -0.91 -4.54 17.94
N CYS A 235 -1.47 -4.03 16.86
CA CYS A 235 -1.32 -4.57 15.52
C CYS A 235 -0.76 -3.49 14.60
N LEU A 236 0.49 -3.67 14.19
CA LEU A 236 1.25 -2.72 13.38
C LEU A 236 1.17 -3.11 11.91
N MET A 237 0.47 -2.33 11.10
CA MET A 237 0.45 -2.48 9.64
C MET A 237 1.72 -1.85 9.07
N VAL A 238 2.69 -2.69 8.68
CA VAL A 238 4.04 -2.20 8.34
C VAL A 238 4.54 -2.74 7.00
N ASN A 239 5.44 -1.98 6.38
CA ASN A 239 6.36 -2.51 5.39
C ASN A 239 7.67 -2.82 6.10
N ALA A 240 7.83 -4.08 6.55
CA ALA A 240 8.99 -4.49 7.35
C ALA A 240 10.31 -4.20 6.64
N ASP A 241 10.45 -4.60 5.37
CA ASP A 241 11.66 -4.34 4.58
C ASP A 241 12.02 -2.85 4.51
N TYR A 242 11.03 -1.97 4.47
CA TYR A 242 11.26 -0.52 4.48
C TYR A 242 11.76 -0.01 5.83
N LEU A 243 11.11 -0.44 6.93
CA LEU A 243 11.53 -0.07 8.29
C LEU A 243 12.92 -0.62 8.63
N GLU A 244 13.22 -1.86 8.24
CA GLU A 244 14.55 -2.45 8.42
C GLU A 244 15.64 -1.68 7.68
N ARG A 245 15.37 -1.22 6.44
CA ARG A 245 16.31 -0.36 5.71
C ARG A 245 16.53 1.00 6.37
N ILE A 246 15.49 1.57 6.98
CA ILE A 246 15.62 2.82 7.74
C ILE A 246 16.49 2.58 8.98
N ALA A 247 16.19 1.54 9.75
CA ALA A 247 16.93 1.19 10.94
C ALA A 247 18.41 0.90 10.63
N ALA A 248 18.69 0.14 9.57
CA ALA A 248 20.05 -0.17 9.14
C ALA A 248 20.86 1.09 8.77
N ARG A 249 20.23 2.10 8.14
CA ARG A 249 20.88 3.38 7.86
C ARG A 249 21.16 4.19 9.11
N ARG A 250 20.30 4.10 10.13
CA ARG A 250 20.38 4.91 11.36
C ARG A 250 21.35 4.33 12.39
N PHE A 251 21.39 3.00 12.50
CA PHE A 251 22.09 2.28 13.58
C PHE A 251 23.17 1.32 13.07
N GLY A 252 23.35 1.18 11.75
CA GLY A 252 24.19 0.15 11.15
C GLY A 252 23.43 -1.16 10.90
N GLU A 253 24.02 -2.06 10.11
CA GLU A 253 23.46 -3.40 9.93
C GLU A 253 23.42 -4.15 11.27
N GLY A 254 22.29 -4.80 11.54
CA GLY A 254 22.11 -5.61 12.75
C GLY A 254 23.03 -6.84 12.75
N ALA A 255 23.09 -7.52 13.90
CA ALA A 255 23.73 -8.83 13.97
C ALA A 255 23.04 -9.82 13.01
N GLU A 256 23.80 -10.75 12.43
CA GLU A 256 23.24 -11.77 11.54
C GLU A 256 22.07 -12.50 12.20
N GLY A 257 20.89 -12.43 11.58
CA GLY A 257 19.70 -13.14 12.03
C GLY A 257 18.76 -12.35 12.96
N GLU A 258 19.13 -11.14 13.41
CA GLU A 258 18.24 -10.27 14.19
C GLU A 258 17.77 -9.07 13.36
N GLN A 259 16.44 -8.89 13.26
CA GLN A 259 15.85 -7.71 12.64
C GLN A 259 15.56 -6.64 13.69
N TYR A 260 15.64 -5.37 13.30
CA TYR A 260 15.41 -4.26 14.24
C TYR A 260 14.00 -4.29 14.82
N LEU A 261 13.00 -4.68 14.02
CA LEU A 261 11.61 -4.82 14.47
C LEU A 261 11.42 -5.89 15.56
N ASP A 262 12.31 -6.88 15.65
CA ASP A 262 12.22 -7.94 16.68
C ASP A 262 12.40 -7.37 18.11
N LYS A 263 12.89 -6.13 18.25
CA LYS A 263 12.95 -5.40 19.52
C LYS A 263 11.59 -4.93 20.04
N PHE A 264 10.58 -4.89 19.17
CA PHE A 264 9.26 -4.30 19.46
C PHE A 264 8.10 -5.27 19.20
N VAL A 265 8.30 -6.27 18.34
CA VAL A 265 7.23 -7.15 17.84
C VAL A 265 7.37 -8.54 18.43
N ASP A 266 6.30 -9.05 19.04
CA ASP A 266 6.23 -10.41 19.58
C ASP A 266 5.84 -11.44 18.51
N ILE A 267 4.94 -11.06 17.59
CA ILE A 267 4.41 -11.95 16.55
C ILE A 267 4.46 -11.27 15.19
N ARG A 268 5.02 -11.94 14.20
CA ARG A 268 5.14 -11.41 12.83
C ARG A 268 4.23 -12.17 11.87
N LEU A 269 3.25 -11.48 11.31
CA LEU A 269 2.28 -12.04 10.38
C LEU A 269 2.48 -11.44 8.99
N LYS A 270 2.52 -12.29 7.97
CA LYS A 270 2.61 -11.83 6.58
C LYS A 270 1.23 -11.68 5.96
N LEU A 271 0.98 -10.53 5.34
CA LEU A 271 -0.22 -10.29 4.52
C LEU A 271 0.18 -10.31 3.04
N ALA A 272 -0.11 -11.41 2.35
CA ALA A 272 0.22 -11.58 0.94
C ALA A 272 -0.96 -12.20 0.19
N ALA A 273 -1.37 -11.57 -0.90
CA ALA A 273 -2.39 -12.14 -1.77
C ALA A 273 -1.83 -13.36 -2.50
N ARG A 274 -2.65 -14.41 -2.64
CA ARG A 274 -2.31 -15.57 -3.46
C ARG A 274 -2.23 -15.16 -4.93
N ARG A 275 -1.35 -15.82 -5.70
CA ARG A 275 -1.15 -15.51 -7.13
C ARG A 275 -2.45 -15.69 -7.91
N GLU A 276 -3.21 -16.71 -7.56
CA GLU A 276 -4.53 -17.02 -8.13
C GLU A 276 -5.54 -15.91 -7.84
N SER A 277 -5.55 -15.35 -6.62
CA SER A 277 -6.43 -14.24 -6.25
C SER A 277 -6.07 -12.96 -7.00
N ILE A 278 -4.77 -12.66 -7.17
CA ILE A 278 -4.30 -11.53 -8.00
C ILE A 278 -4.74 -11.71 -9.45
N GLY A 279 -4.56 -12.91 -10.01
CA GLY A 279 -4.96 -13.22 -11.38
C GLY A 279 -6.46 -13.07 -11.59
N LYS A 280 -7.27 -13.64 -10.69
CA LYS A 280 -8.74 -13.50 -10.73
C LYS A 280 -9.18 -12.04 -10.63
N ALA A 281 -8.68 -11.30 -9.63
CA ALA A 281 -9.01 -9.88 -9.47
C ALA A 281 -8.65 -9.05 -10.71
N THR A 282 -7.50 -9.36 -11.34
CA THR A 282 -7.06 -8.66 -12.55
C THR A 282 -7.95 -8.99 -13.75
N ALA A 283 -8.34 -10.25 -13.91
CA ALA A 283 -9.28 -10.65 -14.95
C ALA A 283 -10.64 -9.96 -14.76
N ASP A 284 -11.18 -9.96 -13.54
CA ASP A 284 -12.46 -9.32 -13.22
C ASP A 284 -12.42 -7.81 -13.51
N LEU A 285 -11.32 -7.11 -13.15
CA LEU A 285 -11.13 -5.69 -13.48
C LEU A 285 -11.02 -5.45 -14.99
N SER A 286 -10.35 -6.35 -15.71
CA SER A 286 -10.14 -6.22 -17.16
C SER A 286 -11.42 -6.44 -17.97
N MET A 287 -12.40 -7.15 -17.42
CA MET A 287 -13.73 -7.32 -18.05
C MET A 287 -14.48 -6.00 -18.22
N ALA A 288 -14.14 -4.96 -17.46
CA ALA A 288 -14.75 -3.63 -17.56
C ALA A 288 -14.11 -2.73 -18.63
N LEU A 289 -13.07 -3.19 -19.34
CA LEU A 289 -12.34 -2.38 -20.33
C LEU A 289 -13.21 -2.05 -21.55
N PRO A 290 -13.28 -0.77 -21.98
CA PRO A 290 -14.24 -0.30 -22.98
C PRO A 290 -13.72 -0.49 -24.42
N LEU A 291 -13.56 -1.73 -24.87
CA LEU A 291 -13.16 -2.02 -26.26
C LEU A 291 -14.32 -1.71 -27.22
N ALA A 292 -14.16 -0.66 -28.04
CA ALA A 292 -15.17 -0.25 -29.01
C ALA A 292 -15.12 -1.06 -30.32
N ILE A 293 -13.92 -1.26 -30.88
CA ILE A 293 -13.72 -1.97 -32.15
C ILE A 293 -12.60 -3.01 -31.95
N PRO A 294 -12.94 -4.31 -31.87
CA PRO A 294 -11.94 -5.38 -31.83
C PRO A 294 -11.08 -5.42 -33.10
N PHE A 295 -9.84 -5.87 -32.96
CA PHE A 295 -8.91 -5.98 -34.11
C PHE A 295 -9.42 -6.93 -35.20
N GLY A 296 -10.06 -8.02 -34.81
CA GLY A 296 -10.71 -9.01 -35.68
C GLY A 296 -11.96 -9.60 -35.03
N GLU A 297 -12.74 -10.35 -35.81
CA GLU A 297 -14.05 -10.89 -35.39
C GLU A 297 -13.94 -12.14 -34.50
N SER A 298 -12.77 -12.78 -34.46
CA SER A 298 -12.57 -13.99 -33.65
C SER A 298 -12.57 -13.68 -32.16
N ALA A 299 -12.95 -14.66 -31.35
CA ALA A 299 -12.97 -14.53 -29.89
C ALA A 299 -11.60 -14.14 -29.31
N HIS A 300 -10.49 -14.42 -30.00
CA HIS A 300 -9.13 -14.10 -29.56
C HIS A 300 -8.83 -12.60 -29.41
N PHE A 301 -9.66 -11.72 -29.99
CA PHE A 301 -9.56 -10.26 -29.87
C PHE A 301 -10.58 -9.66 -28.88
N SER A 302 -11.33 -10.51 -28.18
CA SER A 302 -12.38 -10.09 -27.26
C SER A 302 -11.85 -9.56 -25.93
N VAL A 303 -12.70 -8.83 -25.21
CA VAL A 303 -12.45 -8.40 -23.82
C VAL A 303 -12.26 -9.60 -22.90
N SER A 304 -12.99 -10.71 -23.09
CA SER A 304 -12.85 -11.90 -22.25
C SER A 304 -11.50 -12.61 -22.45
N SER A 305 -11.01 -12.70 -23.68
CA SER A 305 -9.65 -13.19 -23.95
C SER A 305 -8.59 -12.28 -23.35
N ALA A 306 -8.78 -10.96 -23.46
CA ALA A 306 -7.87 -10.00 -22.85
C ALA A 306 -7.84 -10.09 -21.32
N ALA A 307 -9.00 -10.24 -20.69
CA ALA A 307 -9.14 -10.40 -19.25
C ALA A 307 -8.47 -11.68 -18.74
N LYS A 308 -8.66 -12.80 -19.44
CA LYS A 308 -7.97 -14.06 -19.12
C LYS A 308 -6.45 -13.89 -19.18
N LEU A 309 -5.95 -13.30 -20.27
CA LEU A 309 -4.52 -13.03 -20.44
C LEU A 309 -3.98 -12.11 -19.34
N ALA A 310 -4.69 -11.04 -19.00
CA ALA A 310 -4.30 -10.11 -17.94
C ALA A 310 -4.18 -10.82 -16.58
N GLY A 311 -5.11 -11.74 -16.28
CA GLY A 311 -5.06 -12.56 -15.07
C GLY A 311 -3.86 -13.49 -15.02
N GLU A 312 -3.57 -14.19 -16.13
CA GLU A 312 -2.40 -15.08 -16.25
C GLU A 312 -1.09 -14.29 -16.08
N ILE A 313 -0.95 -13.17 -16.79
CA ILE A 313 0.24 -12.30 -16.68
C ILE A 313 0.38 -11.75 -15.25
N ALA A 314 -0.68 -11.22 -14.66
CA ALA A 314 -0.62 -10.62 -13.33
C ALA A 314 -0.21 -11.63 -12.25
N ALA A 315 -0.71 -12.86 -12.33
CA ALA A 315 -0.34 -13.95 -11.43
C ALA A 315 1.15 -14.31 -11.50
N GLU A 316 1.85 -14.05 -12.62
CA GLU A 316 3.29 -14.32 -12.79
C GLU A 316 4.19 -13.10 -12.62
N SER A 317 3.66 -11.91 -12.89
CA SER A 317 4.43 -10.67 -13.00
C SER A 317 5.15 -10.21 -11.71
N GLY A 318 4.66 -10.65 -10.54
CA GLY A 318 5.12 -10.16 -9.24
C GLY A 318 4.79 -8.69 -8.97
N LEU A 319 3.89 -8.08 -9.75
CA LEU A 319 3.43 -6.71 -9.55
C LEU A 319 2.46 -6.60 -8.37
N SER A 320 2.49 -5.46 -7.67
CA SER A 320 1.47 -5.11 -6.69
C SER A 320 0.14 -4.76 -7.37
N MET A 321 -0.98 -4.86 -6.65
CA MET A 321 -2.28 -4.44 -7.18
C MET A 321 -2.34 -2.97 -7.58
N ARG A 322 -1.55 -2.11 -6.91
CA ARG A 322 -1.40 -0.70 -7.32
C ARG A 322 -0.79 -0.58 -8.71
N GLN A 323 0.29 -1.32 -8.98
CA GLN A 323 0.93 -1.32 -10.30
C GLN A 323 0.01 -1.91 -11.35
N ILE A 324 -0.67 -3.03 -11.06
CA ILE A 324 -1.65 -3.65 -11.96
C ILE A 324 -2.76 -2.66 -12.33
N LYS A 325 -3.36 -1.98 -11.34
CA LYS A 325 -4.39 -0.96 -11.61
C LYS A 325 -3.87 0.19 -12.49
N ARG A 326 -2.63 0.62 -12.31
CA ARG A 326 -2.00 1.64 -13.19
C ARG A 326 -1.82 1.14 -14.62
N VAL A 327 -1.39 -0.11 -14.80
CA VAL A 327 -1.29 -0.76 -16.12
C VAL A 327 -2.66 -0.80 -16.80
N LEU A 328 -3.69 -1.29 -16.10
CA LEU A 328 -5.04 -1.36 -16.65
C LEU A 328 -5.62 0.03 -16.95
N ALA A 329 -5.34 1.03 -16.12
CA ALA A 329 -5.76 2.41 -16.38
C ALA A 329 -5.10 2.99 -17.65
N ARG A 330 -3.81 2.72 -17.88
CA ARG A 330 -3.13 3.10 -19.13
C ARG A 330 -3.78 2.45 -20.35
N VAL A 331 -4.13 1.17 -20.26
CA VAL A 331 -4.84 0.45 -21.33
C VAL A 331 -6.25 1.02 -21.54
N GLU A 332 -6.98 1.30 -20.47
CA GLU A 332 -8.31 1.91 -20.54
C GLU A 332 -8.27 3.29 -21.23
N LEU A 333 -7.31 4.13 -20.87
CA LEU A 333 -7.10 5.43 -21.51
C LEU A 333 -6.79 5.27 -23.00
N ALA A 334 -5.93 4.32 -23.37
CA ALA A 334 -5.67 4.00 -24.77
C ALA A 334 -6.95 3.63 -25.54
N LEU A 335 -7.79 2.76 -24.96
CA LEU A 335 -9.07 2.37 -25.56
C LEU A 335 -10.02 3.55 -25.75
N ARG A 336 -10.06 4.48 -24.78
CA ARG A 336 -10.93 5.67 -24.82
C ARG A 336 -10.43 6.69 -25.84
N CYS A 337 -9.13 6.97 -25.89
CA CYS A 337 -8.53 7.95 -26.79
C CYS A 337 -8.51 7.49 -28.25
N TYR A 338 -8.38 6.18 -28.49
CA TYR A 338 -8.31 5.59 -29.83
C TYR A 338 -9.56 4.76 -30.19
N ARG A 339 -10.71 5.12 -29.63
CA ARG A 339 -11.98 4.38 -29.75
C ARG A 339 -12.48 4.14 -31.18
N ASP A 340 -12.09 4.99 -32.14
CA ASP A 340 -12.55 4.92 -33.53
C ASP A 340 -11.62 4.04 -34.40
N ARG A 341 -10.69 3.32 -33.78
CA ARG A 341 -9.74 2.43 -34.46
C ARG A 341 -9.90 0.99 -33.96
N PRO A 342 -9.63 0.00 -34.83
CA PRO A 342 -9.55 -1.39 -34.41
C PRO A 342 -8.30 -1.63 -33.56
N LEU A 343 -8.47 -2.25 -32.39
CA LEU A 343 -7.38 -2.49 -31.43
C LEU A 343 -7.35 -3.95 -30.99
N ASP A 344 -6.15 -4.53 -30.93
CA ASP A 344 -5.91 -5.82 -30.28
C ASP A 344 -5.72 -5.58 -28.79
N LEU A 345 -6.81 -5.66 -28.03
CA LEU A 345 -6.80 -5.44 -26.59
C LEU A 345 -5.87 -6.43 -25.85
N PRO A 346 -5.88 -7.75 -26.12
CA PRO A 346 -4.88 -8.65 -25.56
C PRO A 346 -3.43 -8.21 -25.82
N LEU A 347 -3.11 -7.72 -27.02
CA LEU A 347 -1.78 -7.18 -27.31
C LEU A 347 -1.47 -5.92 -26.50
N LEU A 348 -2.41 -4.97 -26.38
CA LEU A 348 -2.22 -3.78 -25.53
C LEU A 348 -1.96 -4.16 -24.08
N ILE A 349 -2.70 -5.13 -23.54
CA ILE A 349 -2.46 -5.66 -22.19
C ILE A 349 -1.07 -6.27 -22.10
N PHE A 350 -0.71 -7.17 -23.01
CA PHE A 350 0.59 -7.82 -23.01
C PHE A 350 1.75 -6.80 -23.01
N LEU A 351 1.69 -5.80 -23.90
CA LEU A 351 2.71 -4.76 -24.01
C LEU A 351 2.76 -3.87 -22.76
N ALA A 352 1.61 -3.42 -22.25
CA ALA A 352 1.56 -2.56 -21.07
C ALA A 352 2.10 -3.27 -19.81
N PHE A 353 1.85 -4.57 -19.66
CA PHE A 353 2.48 -5.37 -18.60
C PHE A 353 3.97 -5.61 -18.86
N ALA A 354 4.36 -5.86 -20.11
CA ALA A 354 5.75 -6.08 -20.49
C ALA A 354 6.65 -4.85 -20.20
N ASP A 355 6.10 -3.64 -20.22
CA ASP A 355 6.83 -2.42 -19.88
C ASP A 355 7.26 -2.36 -18.40
N VAL A 356 6.43 -2.89 -17.49
CA VAL A 356 6.64 -2.76 -16.03
C VAL A 356 7.10 -4.06 -15.36
N ALA A 357 6.76 -5.23 -15.91
CA ALA A 357 7.06 -6.52 -15.31
C ALA A 357 8.38 -7.10 -15.82
N ARG A 358 9.47 -6.36 -15.59
CA ARG A 358 10.83 -6.76 -15.97
C ARG A 358 11.74 -7.01 -14.78
N THR A 359 12.65 -7.96 -14.93
CA THR A 359 13.77 -8.19 -14.01
C THR A 359 14.82 -7.08 -14.19
N ALA A 360 15.79 -6.99 -13.27
CA ALA A 360 16.86 -6.00 -13.34
C ALA A 360 17.73 -6.14 -14.62
N ASP A 361 17.84 -7.36 -15.17
CA ASP A 361 18.52 -7.66 -16.44
C ASP A 361 17.60 -7.49 -17.68
N GLY A 362 16.40 -6.91 -17.51
CA GLY A 362 15.50 -6.54 -18.61
C GLY A 362 14.64 -7.67 -19.18
N LYS A 363 14.71 -8.89 -18.62
CA LYS A 363 13.86 -10.02 -19.01
C LYS A 363 12.43 -9.85 -18.47
N LEU A 364 11.46 -10.42 -19.16
CA LEU A 364 10.08 -10.43 -18.67
C LEU A 364 9.94 -11.37 -17.47
N ARG A 365 9.09 -10.99 -16.52
CA ARG A 365 8.74 -11.80 -15.34
C ARG A 365 7.63 -12.83 -15.60
N PHE A 366 7.12 -12.90 -16.82
CA PHE A 366 6.05 -13.81 -17.26
C PHE A 366 6.40 -14.42 -18.63
N ASP A 367 5.78 -15.54 -18.97
CA ASP A 367 6.07 -16.22 -20.24
C ASP A 367 5.59 -15.40 -21.46
N ARG A 368 6.50 -15.16 -22.42
CA ARG A 368 6.17 -14.51 -23.70
C ARG A 368 5.15 -15.31 -24.51
N LYS A 369 5.06 -16.62 -24.29
CA LYS A 369 4.13 -17.51 -24.99
C LYS A 369 2.67 -17.31 -24.58
N LEU A 370 2.40 -16.60 -23.47
CA LEU A 370 1.03 -16.22 -23.08
C LEU A 370 0.32 -15.43 -24.19
N LEU A 371 1.08 -14.71 -25.02
CA LEU A 371 0.59 -14.12 -26.27
C LEU A 371 1.60 -14.32 -27.40
N SER A 372 1.66 -15.52 -27.97
CA SER A 372 2.60 -15.88 -29.03
C SER A 372 2.62 -14.89 -30.21
N ARG A 373 1.46 -14.34 -30.58
CA ARG A 373 1.34 -13.40 -31.71
C ARG A 373 2.07 -12.07 -31.48
N ALA A 374 2.46 -11.73 -30.25
CA ALA A 374 3.35 -10.59 -29.97
C ALA A 374 4.76 -10.76 -30.57
N ALA A 375 5.12 -11.98 -31.01
CA ALA A 375 6.38 -12.24 -31.71
C ALA A 375 6.40 -11.76 -33.18
N LEU A 376 5.27 -11.29 -33.74
CA LEU A 376 5.24 -10.65 -35.05
C LEU A 376 5.80 -9.22 -34.97
N THR A 377 7.12 -9.13 -34.80
CA THR A 377 7.88 -7.87 -34.78
C THR A 377 8.37 -7.50 -36.19
N PRO A 378 8.75 -6.23 -36.44
CA PRO A 378 9.31 -5.81 -37.72
C PRO A 378 10.54 -6.63 -38.12
N ASP A 379 11.49 -6.81 -37.19
CA ASP A 379 12.70 -7.59 -37.43
C ASP A 379 12.38 -9.05 -37.75
N ARG A 380 11.44 -9.64 -37.00
CA ARG A 380 11.04 -11.04 -37.23
C ARG A 380 10.39 -11.23 -38.59
N ALA A 381 9.52 -10.29 -38.99
CA ALA A 381 8.88 -10.31 -40.29
C ALA A 381 9.90 -10.12 -41.43
N ALA A 382 10.83 -9.16 -41.28
CA ALA A 382 11.89 -8.91 -42.24
C ALA A 382 12.83 -10.12 -42.39
N ASP A 383 13.22 -10.77 -41.30
CA ASP A 383 14.07 -11.96 -41.32
C ASP A 383 13.38 -13.17 -41.97
N LEU A 384 12.06 -13.32 -41.79
CA LEU A 384 11.29 -14.38 -42.44
C LEU A 384 11.15 -14.15 -43.96
N LEU A 385 10.99 -12.88 -44.36
CA LEU A 385 10.86 -12.48 -45.76
C LEU A 385 12.21 -12.34 -46.48
N ARG A 386 13.33 -12.23 -45.75
CA ARG A 386 14.65 -12.08 -46.34
C ARG A 386 14.98 -13.28 -47.22
N ASP A 387 15.40 -12.99 -48.45
CA ASP A 387 16.05 -13.96 -49.31
C ASP A 387 17.42 -14.27 -48.71
N SER A 388 17.58 -15.47 -48.17
CA SER A 388 18.92 -15.98 -47.89
C SER A 388 19.62 -16.20 -49.24
N ASP A 389 20.83 -15.65 -49.39
CA ASP A 389 21.63 -15.64 -50.64
C ASP A 389 21.82 -17.02 -51.32
N ASN A 390 21.49 -18.12 -50.64
CA ASN A 390 21.53 -19.50 -51.15
C ASN A 390 20.26 -19.99 -51.86
N TYR A 391 19.26 -19.14 -52.10
CA TYR A 391 17.90 -19.57 -52.45
C TYR A 391 17.30 -18.93 -53.71
N ALA A 392 18.13 -18.53 -54.68
CA ALA A 392 17.68 -18.15 -56.03
C ALA A 392 17.25 -19.37 -56.89
N SER A 393 16.70 -20.41 -56.26
CA SER A 393 16.18 -21.62 -56.91
C SER A 393 14.74 -21.88 -56.47
N VAL A 394 13.97 -22.59 -57.30
CA VAL A 394 12.56 -22.96 -57.01
C VAL A 394 12.42 -23.70 -55.66
N ASP A 395 13.44 -24.48 -55.25
CA ASP A 395 13.47 -25.16 -53.95
C ASP A 395 13.60 -24.16 -52.77
N GLY A 396 14.27 -23.04 -52.99
CA GLY A 396 14.43 -21.99 -52.01
C GLY A 396 13.19 -21.17 -51.74
N ASP A 397 12.44 -20.83 -52.80
CA ASP A 397 11.14 -20.19 -52.67
C ASP A 397 10.16 -21.06 -51.89
N ARG A 398 10.13 -22.37 -52.16
CA ARG A 398 9.30 -23.34 -51.42
C ARG A 398 9.69 -23.43 -49.95
N LYS A 399 10.99 -23.45 -49.63
CA LYS A 399 11.50 -23.48 -48.25
C LYS A 399 11.18 -22.18 -47.49
N ARG A 400 11.31 -21.02 -48.14
CA ARG A 400 10.93 -19.72 -47.57
C ARG A 400 9.43 -19.68 -47.27
N GLN A 401 8.61 -20.06 -48.24
CA GLN A 401 7.16 -20.15 -48.07
C GLN A 401 6.79 -21.07 -46.89
N TYR A 402 7.33 -22.29 -46.86
CA TYR A 402 7.09 -23.25 -45.78
C TYR A 402 7.44 -22.68 -44.40
N ARG A 403 8.59 -22.00 -44.27
CA ARG A 403 9.00 -21.33 -43.03
C ARG A 403 8.03 -20.23 -42.61
N CYS A 404 7.60 -19.39 -43.54
CA CYS A 404 6.67 -18.28 -43.26
C CYS A 404 5.31 -18.80 -42.83
N GLU A 405 4.75 -19.76 -43.56
CA GLU A 405 3.48 -20.40 -43.24
C GLU A 405 3.53 -21.13 -41.90
N THR A 406 4.65 -21.81 -41.61
CA THR A 406 4.88 -22.48 -40.33
C THR A 406 4.90 -21.47 -39.17
N PHE A 407 5.62 -20.36 -39.32
CA PHE A 407 5.63 -19.31 -38.30
C PHE A 407 4.23 -18.78 -38.02
N ILE A 408 3.45 -18.50 -39.06
CA ILE A 408 2.09 -17.98 -38.87
C ILE A 408 1.20 -19.01 -38.20
N ARG A 409 1.17 -20.25 -38.70
CA ARG A 409 0.35 -21.32 -38.15
C ARG A 409 0.64 -21.59 -36.67
N GLU A 410 1.91 -21.51 -36.27
CA GLU A 410 2.35 -21.88 -34.91
C GLU A 410 2.45 -20.69 -33.96
N THR A 411 2.59 -19.47 -34.47
CA THR A 411 2.88 -18.28 -33.64
C THR A 411 1.76 -17.25 -33.65
N CYS A 412 1.14 -16.98 -34.78
CA CYS A 412 0.09 -15.97 -34.90
C CYS A 412 -1.08 -16.40 -35.81
N PRO A 413 -1.65 -17.60 -35.61
CA PRO A 413 -2.73 -18.10 -36.45
C PRO A 413 -3.96 -17.17 -36.42
N GLU A 414 -4.19 -16.47 -35.30
CA GLU A 414 -5.33 -15.58 -35.08
C GLU A 414 -5.30 -14.33 -35.97
N LEU A 415 -4.14 -13.96 -36.52
CA LEU A 415 -3.98 -12.83 -37.44
C LEU A 415 -4.32 -13.20 -38.90
N SER A 416 -4.60 -14.47 -39.16
CA SER A 416 -5.02 -14.95 -40.48
C SER A 416 -6.50 -14.65 -40.71
N GLY A 417 -6.86 -14.21 -41.91
CA GLY A 417 -8.27 -13.94 -42.26
C GLY A 417 -8.85 -12.68 -41.63
N LEU A 418 -8.02 -11.72 -41.25
CA LEU A 418 -8.47 -10.38 -40.84
C LEU A 418 -9.06 -9.63 -42.04
N ALA A 419 -9.85 -8.59 -41.76
CA ALA A 419 -10.35 -7.68 -42.79
C ALA A 419 -9.19 -7.07 -43.59
N GLU A 420 -9.37 -6.92 -44.92
CA GLU A 420 -8.30 -6.51 -45.84
C GLU A 420 -7.69 -5.13 -45.49
N ASP A 421 -8.49 -4.25 -44.90
CA ASP A 421 -8.06 -2.93 -44.45
C ASP A 421 -7.02 -2.99 -43.31
N ARG A 422 -6.92 -4.10 -42.57
CA ARG A 422 -5.92 -4.31 -41.51
C ARG A 422 -4.52 -4.47 -42.08
N TYR A 423 -4.37 -5.13 -43.23
CA TYR A 423 -3.06 -5.37 -43.84
C TYR A 423 -2.49 -4.09 -44.47
N ARG A 424 -3.35 -3.13 -44.85
CA ARG A 424 -3.02 -1.84 -45.51
C ARG A 424 -1.93 -2.02 -46.59
N MET A 425 -2.15 -2.97 -47.50
CA MET A 425 -1.30 -3.26 -48.64
C MET A 425 -1.94 -2.77 -49.93
N ALA A 426 -1.12 -2.39 -50.91
CA ALA A 426 -1.60 -2.16 -52.27
C ALA A 426 -2.12 -3.49 -52.87
N PRO A 427 -3.13 -3.44 -53.75
CA PRO A 427 -3.56 -4.62 -54.46
C PRO A 427 -2.39 -5.23 -55.25
N PRO A 428 -2.32 -6.57 -55.34
CA PRO A 428 -1.23 -7.25 -56.04
C PRO A 428 -1.23 -6.87 -57.53
N PRO A 429 -0.05 -6.77 -58.15
CA PRO A 429 0.05 -6.53 -59.59
C PRO A 429 -0.63 -7.67 -60.36
N ARG A 430 -1.38 -7.31 -61.42
CA ARG A 430 -2.06 -8.22 -62.38
C ARG A 430 -3.29 -8.98 -61.89
N GLY A 431 -3.90 -8.61 -60.76
CA GLY A 431 -5.18 -9.19 -60.32
C GLY A 431 -5.06 -10.56 -59.66
N ASP A 432 -3.84 -10.98 -59.31
CA ASP A 432 -3.59 -12.15 -58.48
C ASP A 432 -4.08 -11.91 -57.03
N ARG A 433 -3.95 -12.90 -56.15
CA ARG A 433 -4.18 -12.71 -54.71
C ARG A 433 -2.84 -12.79 -53.98
N TRP A 434 -2.57 -11.84 -53.09
CA TRP A 434 -1.44 -11.98 -52.17
C TRP A 434 -1.60 -13.27 -51.37
N LEU A 435 -0.51 -14.03 -51.24
CA LEU A 435 -0.45 -15.16 -50.32
C LEU A 435 -0.68 -14.68 -48.90
N ASP A 436 -1.47 -15.41 -48.11
CA ASP A 436 -1.85 -14.98 -46.77
C ASP A 436 -0.64 -14.68 -45.88
N TYR A 437 0.40 -15.52 -45.96
CA TYR A 437 1.61 -15.27 -45.19
C TYR A 437 2.30 -13.96 -45.56
N TYR A 438 2.26 -13.58 -46.83
CA TYR A 438 2.87 -12.35 -47.30
C TYR A 438 2.06 -11.13 -46.82
N LYS A 439 0.72 -11.22 -46.81
CA LYS A 439 -0.14 -10.18 -46.23
C LYS A 439 0.21 -9.90 -44.77
N LEU A 440 0.36 -10.96 -43.97
CA LEU A 440 0.71 -10.84 -42.56
C LEU A 440 2.13 -10.30 -42.36
N LEU A 441 3.13 -10.90 -43.00
CA LEU A 441 4.53 -10.53 -42.75
C LEU A 441 4.89 -9.17 -43.37
N ALA A 442 4.49 -8.90 -44.61
CA ALA A 442 4.85 -7.64 -45.28
C ALA A 442 3.88 -6.50 -44.91
N GLY A 443 2.59 -6.81 -44.74
CA GLY A 443 1.58 -5.81 -44.39
C GLY A 443 1.53 -5.49 -42.90
N LEU A 444 1.26 -6.49 -42.07
CA LEU A 444 1.12 -6.30 -40.61
C LEU A 444 2.47 -6.28 -39.88
N GLY A 445 3.43 -7.12 -40.27
CA GLY A 445 4.72 -7.28 -39.58
C GLY A 445 5.43 -5.99 -39.17
N PRO A 446 5.55 -4.98 -40.05
CA PRO A 446 6.22 -3.72 -39.73
C PRO A 446 5.48 -2.83 -38.72
N ARG A 447 4.19 -3.10 -38.44
CA ARG A 447 3.28 -2.16 -37.76
C ARG A 447 2.47 -2.76 -36.63
N TYR A 448 2.26 -4.07 -36.62
CA TYR A 448 1.36 -4.73 -35.67
C TYR A 448 1.77 -4.45 -34.21
N VAL A 449 2.98 -4.80 -33.80
CA VAL A 449 3.48 -4.43 -32.47
C VAL A 449 3.76 -2.92 -32.35
N PRO A 450 4.47 -2.26 -33.30
CA PRO A 450 4.81 -0.85 -33.17
C PRO A 450 3.63 0.12 -33.03
N GLU A 451 2.53 -0.07 -33.78
CA GLU A 451 1.36 0.82 -33.67
C GLU A 451 0.67 0.70 -32.30
N HIS A 452 0.56 -0.53 -31.76
CA HIS A 452 -0.02 -0.74 -30.42
C HIS A 452 0.90 -0.17 -29.33
N GLN A 453 2.23 -0.32 -29.46
CA GLN A 453 3.18 0.30 -28.54
C GLN A 453 3.11 1.83 -28.60
N GLN A 454 3.07 2.43 -29.80
CA GLN A 454 2.95 3.88 -29.97
C GLN A 454 1.69 4.45 -29.33
N ILE A 455 0.57 3.72 -29.36
CA ILE A 455 -0.66 4.09 -28.66
C ILE A 455 -0.41 4.17 -27.15
N LEU A 456 0.22 3.14 -26.57
CA LEU A 456 0.54 3.12 -25.14
C LEU A 456 1.54 4.21 -24.76
N ASP A 457 2.55 4.46 -25.59
CA ASP A 457 3.58 5.48 -25.36
C ASP A 457 2.98 6.89 -25.43
N ALA A 458 2.07 7.14 -26.38
CA ALA A 458 1.36 8.42 -26.47
C ALA A 458 0.53 8.71 -25.21
N ILE A 459 -0.14 7.69 -24.64
CA ILE A 459 -0.86 7.84 -23.37
C ILE A 459 0.11 8.10 -22.21
N HIS A 460 1.27 7.43 -22.19
CA HIS A 460 2.26 7.65 -21.14
C HIS A 460 2.74 9.10 -21.09
N LEU A 461 2.96 9.73 -22.25
CA LEU A 461 3.31 11.16 -22.35
C LEU A 461 2.19 12.12 -21.92
N MET A 462 0.93 11.67 -21.90
CA MET A 462 -0.23 12.47 -21.48
C MET A 462 -0.53 12.34 -19.98
N MET A 463 0.03 11.34 -19.30
CA MET A 463 -0.14 11.17 -17.86
C MET A 463 0.94 11.93 -17.10
N VAL A 464 0.53 12.73 -16.11
CA VAL A 464 1.47 13.29 -15.13
C VAL A 464 1.88 12.15 -14.19
N GLU A 465 3.18 11.95 -13.99
CA GLU A 465 3.75 10.88 -13.15
C GLU A 465 3.42 11.00 -11.65
#